data_AF-B9LPN1-F1
#
_entry.id   AF-B9LPN1-F1
#
_cell.length_a   1.000
_cell.length_b   1.000
_cell.length_c   1.000
_cell.angle_alpha   90.00
_cell.angle_beta   90.00
_cell.angle_gamma   90.00
#
_symmetry.space_group_name_H-M   'P 1'
#
loop_
_entity.id
_entity.type
_entity.pdbx_description
1 polymer ?
#
loop_
_entity_poly.entity_id
_entity_poly.type
_entity_poly.pdbx_seq_one_letter_code
_entity_poly.pdbx_strand_id
1 'polypeptide(L)' 'MSLLEAYRADLRELVAALDDRGIFRPGEREAWDEGIDDADDVSELLMTAEALHKAILDREGVDEVVSEHTKERTRAFV' A
#
# COMPACT_ATOMS: atom_id res chain seq x y z
N MET A 1 6.27 14.89 12.18
CA MET A 1 6.11 13.93 11.07
C MET A 1 6.20 14.69 9.77
N SER A 2 7.13 14.27 8.91
CA SER A 2 7.24 14.74 7.52
C SER A 2 6.13 14.14 6.65
N LEU A 3 5.93 14.69 5.45
CA LEU A 3 5.01 14.13 4.47
C LEU A 3 5.38 12.69 4.11
N LEU A 4 6.68 12.43 3.95
CA LEU A 4 7.25 11.11 3.65
C LEU A 4 6.90 10.08 4.72
N GLU A 5 7.18 10.39 5.99
CA GLU A 5 6.91 9.47 7.11
C GLU A 5 5.42 9.16 7.24
N ALA A 6 4.56 10.17 7.08
CA ALA A 6 3.12 9.97 7.15
C ALA A 6 2.61 9.11 5.99
N TYR A 7 3.15 9.31 4.79
CA TYR A 7 2.80 8.51 3.62
C TYR A 7 3.30 7.06 3.74
N ARG A 8 4.53 6.87 4.24
CA ARG A 8 5.10 5.55 4.54
C ARG A 8 4.24 4.78 5.55
N ALA A 9 3.78 5.46 6.60
CA ALA A 9 2.92 4.86 7.62
C ALA A 9 1.55 4.44 7.04
N ASP A 10 0.90 5.33 6.28
CA ASP A 10 -0.38 5.02 5.64
C ASP A 10 -0.26 3.82 4.67
N LEU A 11 0.82 3.74 3.88
CA LEU A 11 1.06 2.63 2.96
C LEU A 11 1.34 1.30 3.67
N ARG A 12 2.06 1.33 4.80
CA ARG A 12 2.24 0.14 5.67
C ARG A 12 0.92 -0.34 6.27
N GLU A 13 0.08 0.57 6.73
CA GLU A 13 -1.25 0.21 7.26
C GLU A 13 -2.09 -0.50 6.17
N LEU A 14 -2.03 -0.02 4.93
CA LEU A 14 -2.71 -0.67 3.80
C LEU A 14 -2.15 -2.07 3.51
N VAL A 15 -0.82 -2.23 3.46
CA VAL A 15 -0.17 -3.55 3.25
C VAL A 15 -0.57 -4.52 4.36
N ALA A 16 -0.54 -4.10 5.63
CA ALA A 16 -0.96 -4.95 6.73
C ALA A 16 -2.43 -5.38 6.60
N ALA A 17 -3.33 -4.46 6.25
CA ALA A 17 -4.76 -4.76 6.09
C ALA A 17 -5.07 -5.70 4.92
N LEU A 18 -4.27 -5.63 3.84
CA LEU A 18 -4.37 -6.56 2.71
C LEU A 18 -3.87 -7.96 3.10
N ASP A 19 -2.80 -8.04 3.89
CA ASP A 19 -2.26 -9.30 4.40
C ASP A 19 -3.22 -9.98 5.39
N ASP A 20 -3.80 -9.23 6.32
CA ASP A 20 -4.78 -9.74 7.31
C ASP A 20 -6.01 -10.35 6.63
N ARG A 21 -6.33 -9.91 5.40
CA ARG A 21 -7.42 -10.45 4.57
C ARG A 21 -6.98 -11.56 3.62
N GLY A 22 -5.70 -11.95 3.63
CA GLY A 22 -5.15 -13.00 2.79
C GLY A 22 -5.10 -12.65 1.30
N ILE A 23 -5.07 -11.35 0.96
CA ILE A 23 -4.97 -10.89 -0.44
C ILE A 23 -3.60 -11.25 -1.02
N PHE A 24 -2.55 -11.19 -0.19
CA PHE A 24 -1.20 -11.49 -0.61
C PHE A 24 -0.92 -12.99 -0.65
N ARG A 25 -0.08 -13.37 -1.62
CA ARG A 25 0.57 -14.66 -1.67
C ARG A 25 1.73 -14.68 -0.68
N PRO A 26 2.16 -15.86 -0.21
CA PRO A 26 3.33 -15.97 0.64
C PRO A 26 4.55 -15.27 0.02
N GLY A 27 5.21 -14.38 0.77
CA GLY A 27 6.38 -13.63 0.31
C GLY A 27 6.08 -12.28 -0.36
N GLU A 28 4.82 -12.00 -0.74
CA GLU A 28 4.49 -10.71 -1.37
C GLU A 28 4.50 -9.57 -0.35
N ARG A 29 4.04 -9.81 0.88
CA ARG A 29 4.05 -8.80 1.95
C ARG A 29 5.46 -8.28 2.21
N GLU A 30 6.44 -9.17 2.37
CA GLU A 30 7.82 -8.79 2.67
C GLU A 30 8.42 -7.93 1.56
N ALA A 31 8.11 -8.24 0.30
CA ALA A 31 8.57 -7.45 -0.85
C ALA A 31 7.97 -6.02 -0.85
N TRP A 32 6.71 -5.87 -0.43
CA TRP A 32 6.10 -4.55 -0.29
C TRP A 32 6.67 -3.78 0.89
N ASP A 33 6.84 -4.42 2.05
CA ASP A 33 7.43 -3.78 3.23
C ASP A 33 8.87 -3.28 2.93
N GLU A 34 9.68 -4.08 2.22
CA GLU A 34 11.03 -3.69 1.77
C GLU A 34 10.98 -2.49 0.82
N GLY A 35 10.12 -2.51 -0.21
CA GLY A 35 9.97 -1.40 -1.15
C GLY A 35 9.43 -0.10 -0.51
N ILE A 36 8.73 -0.20 0.62
CA ILE A 36 8.27 0.97 1.39
C ILE A 36 9.39 1.53 2.28
N ASP A 37 10.24 0.66 2.82
CA ASP A 37 11.38 1.04 3.64
C ASP A 37 12.52 1.68 2.84
N ASP A 38 12.80 1.13 1.66
CA ASP A 38 13.85 1.59 0.76
C ASP A 38 13.52 2.91 0.05
N ALA A 39 12.25 3.29 -0.01
CA ALA A 39 11.83 4.51 -0.68
C ALA A 39 12.34 5.76 0.05
N ASP A 40 13.21 6.54 -0.62
CA ASP A 40 13.86 7.72 -0.05
C ASP A 40 13.01 9.00 -0.17
N ASP A 41 12.01 8.99 -1.05
CA ASP A 41 11.11 10.11 -1.26
C ASP A 41 9.63 9.70 -1.49
N VAL A 42 8.77 10.72 -1.51
CA VAL A 42 7.32 10.51 -1.66
C VAL A 42 7.00 9.93 -3.04
N SER A 43 7.73 10.33 -4.09
CA SER A 43 7.52 9.83 -5.46
C SER A 43 7.81 8.35 -5.57
N GLU A 44 8.84 7.86 -4.89
CA GLU A 44 9.13 6.42 -4.82
C GLU A 44 8.02 5.67 -4.09
N LEU A 45 7.54 6.18 -2.96
CA LEU A 45 6.39 5.60 -2.27
C LEU A 45 5.10 5.63 -3.13
N LEU A 46 4.91 6.66 -3.96
CA LEU A 46 3.81 6.75 -4.91
C LEU A 46 3.89 5.62 -5.96
N MET A 47 5.08 5.38 -6.50
CA MET A 47 5.30 4.29 -7.46
C MET A 47 5.05 2.92 -6.82
N THR A 48 5.51 2.71 -5.58
CA THR A 48 5.25 1.47 -4.83
C THR A 48 3.76 1.28 -4.59
N ALA A 49 3.03 2.34 -4.20
CA ALA A 49 1.59 2.29 -4.02
C ALA A 49 0.82 1.97 -5.32
N GLU A 50 1.22 2.56 -6.45
CA GLU A 50 0.62 2.29 -7.75
C GLU A 50 0.88 0.84 -8.21
N ALA A 51 2.12 0.36 -8.01
CA ALA A 51 2.49 -1.02 -8.31
C ALA A 51 1.70 -2.01 -7.45
N LEU A 52 1.55 -1.71 -6.15
CA LEU A 52 0.72 -2.49 -5.24
C LEU A 52 -0.72 -2.53 -5.75
N HIS A 53 -1.33 -1.39 -6.03
CA HIS A 53 -2.71 -1.31 -6.51
C HIS A 53 -2.93 -2.14 -7.78
N LYS A 54 -2.04 -2.03 -8.77
CA LYS A 54 -2.11 -2.84 -10.00
C LYS A 54 -1.95 -4.33 -9.74
N ALA A 55 -1.10 -4.74 -8.80
CA ALA A 55 -0.86 -6.14 -8.48
C ALA A 55 -2.04 -6.82 -7.77
N ILE A 56 -2.88 -6.02 -7.10
CA ILE A 56 -4.02 -6.52 -6.33
C ILE A 56 -5.37 -6.22 -6.98
N LEU A 57 -5.45 -5.33 -7.98
CA LEU A 57 -6.70 -4.89 -8.60
C LEU A 57 -7.62 -6.04 -9.07
N ASP A 58 -7.04 -7.12 -9.60
CA ASP A 58 -7.80 -8.28 -10.10
C ASP A 58 -8.14 -9.32 -9.00
N ARG A 59 -7.83 -9.04 -7.72
CA ARG A 59 -8.02 -9.99 -6.61
C ARG A 59 -9.34 -9.72 -5.89
N GLU A 60 -10.08 -10.79 -5.62
CA GLU A 60 -11.35 -10.72 -4.89
C GLU A 60 -11.15 -10.12 -3.49
N GLY A 61 -12.01 -9.17 -3.10
CA GLY A 61 -11.99 -8.54 -1.76
C GLY A 61 -11.15 -7.27 -1.65
N VAL A 62 -10.42 -6.87 -2.69
CA VAL A 62 -9.52 -5.70 -2.67
C VAL A 62 -10.25 -4.37 -2.62
N ASP A 63 -11.35 -4.21 -3.35
CA ASP A 63 -12.12 -2.96 -3.37
C ASP A 63 -12.61 -2.53 -1.98
N GLU A 64 -12.94 -3.50 -1.12
CA GLU A 64 -13.37 -3.26 0.25
C GLU A 64 -12.21 -2.77 1.12
N VAL A 65 -11.04 -3.43 1.03
CA VAL A 65 -9.84 -3.04 1.78
C VAL A 65 -9.35 -1.66 1.39
N VAL A 66 -9.26 -1.42 0.08
CA VAL A 66 -8.79 -0.14 -0.46
C VAL A 66 -9.78 0.94 -0.06
N SER A 67 -11.09 0.74 -0.15
CA SER A 67 -12.07 1.74 0.27
C SER A 67 -12.03 2.05 1.77
N GLU A 68 -11.80 1.07 2.64
CA GLU A 68 -11.74 1.29 4.09
C GLU A 68 -10.42 1.90 4.58
N HIS A 69 -9.29 1.51 3.99
CA HIS A 69 -7.97 1.98 4.41
C HIS A 69 -7.46 3.20 3.66
N THR A 70 -8.13 3.59 2.57
CA THR A 70 -7.82 4.83 1.88
C THR A 70 -8.35 6.03 2.66
N LYS A 71 -7.52 6.55 3.59
CA LYS A 71 -7.72 7.89 4.15
C LYS A 71 -7.71 8.93 3.01
N GLU A 72 -8.34 10.09 3.20
CA GLU A 72 -8.47 11.15 2.17
C GLU A 72 -7.16 11.53 1.44
N ARG A 73 -5.99 11.29 2.03
CA ARG A 73 -4.66 11.51 1.42
C ARG A 73 -4.22 10.44 0.43
N THR A 74 -4.64 9.19 0.61
CA THR A 74 -4.43 8.05 -0.32
C THR A 74 -5.57 7.92 -1.32
N ARG A 75 -6.46 8.93 -1.41
CA ARG A 75 -7.50 8.99 -2.44
C ARG A 75 -6.97 9.48 -3.80
N ALA A 76 -5.75 10.01 -3.85
CA ALA A 76 -5.08 10.41 -5.09
C ALA A 76 -4.70 9.22 -6.00
N PHE A 77 -5.04 7.99 -5.60
CA PHE A 77 -4.67 6.73 -6.25
C PHE A 77 -5.87 6.06 -6.94
N VAL A 78 -7.02 6.75 -6.98
CA VAL A 78 -8.22 6.38 -7.74
C VAL A 78 -8.48 7.40 -8.83
#